data_AF-A0ABC8QMK8-F1
#
_entry.id   AF-A0ABC8QMK8-F1
#
_cell.length_a   1.000
_cell.length_b   1.000
_cell.length_c   1.000
_cell.angle_alpha   90.00
_cell.angle_beta   90.00
_cell.angle_gamma   90.00
#
_symmetry.space_group_name_H-M   'P 1'
#
loop_
_entity.id
_entity.type
_entity.pdbx_description
1 polymer ?
#
loop_
_entity_poly.entity_id
_entity_poly.type
_entity_poly.pdbx_seq_one_letter_code
_entity_poly.pdbx_strand_id
1 'polypeptide(L)'
;MIPIAFVQSLANLEGLEKVAPFLKPVIELKFIKSFLQGFLPSLALKIFLYILPTVLLILSKVEGYVALSVLERRAAAKCYYFMLVNVFLGSIMAGTSLRNVYRKLESDLQSSKKRLVELVQEFDGLKKGREESEALDDLKAIEQKYNELKGKMGQYADNDSAAFEAMS
;
A
#
# COMPACT_ATOMS: atom_id res chain seq x y z
N MET A 1 -1.63 21.36 21.53
CA MET A 1 -2.26 20.22 20.83
C MET A 1 -3.79 20.27 20.86
N ILE A 2 -4.41 20.84 21.89
CA ILE A 2 -5.88 20.96 22.03
C ILE A 2 -6.56 21.71 20.86
N PRO A 3 -6.04 22.82 20.30
CA PRO A 3 -6.76 23.56 19.26
C PRO A 3 -6.84 22.79 17.94
N ILE A 4 -5.76 22.10 17.58
CA ILE A 4 -5.68 21.34 16.34
C ILE A 4 -6.58 20.10 16.42
N ALA A 5 -6.63 19.44 17.58
CA ALA A 5 -7.53 18.31 17.81
C ALA A 5 -9.02 18.72 17.78
N PHE A 6 -9.37 19.90 18.30
CA PHE A 6 -10.74 20.43 18.21
C PHE A 6 -11.13 20.76 16.77
N VAL A 7 -10.24 21.40 16.00
CA VAL A 7 -10.46 21.69 14.58
C VAL A 7 -10.52 20.40 13.75
N GLN A 8 -9.68 19.41 14.04
CA GLN A 8 -9.73 18.10 13.37
C GLN A 8 -10.97 17.30 13.76
N SER A 9 -11.48 17.45 14.98
CA SER A 9 -12.75 16.84 15.38
C SER A 9 -13.94 17.52 14.71
N LEU A 10 -13.91 18.84 14.51
CA LEU A 10 -14.94 19.56 13.75
C LEU A 10 -14.86 19.28 12.24
N ALA A 11 -13.65 18.97 11.74
CA ALA A 11 -13.43 18.54 10.37
C ALA A 11 -13.96 17.11 10.11
N ASN A 12 -14.15 16.30 11.16
CA ASN A 12 -14.67 14.95 11.04
C ASN A 12 -16.20 14.95 11.28
N LEU A 13 -16.96 14.40 10.35
CA LEU A 13 -18.43 14.45 10.34
C LEU A 13 -19.06 13.86 11.62
N GLU A 14 -18.49 12.78 12.13
CA GLU A 14 -18.91 12.15 13.40
C GLU A 14 -18.61 13.02 14.62
N GLY A 15 -17.53 13.80 14.56
CA GLY A 15 -17.19 14.76 15.61
C GLY A 15 -18.12 15.97 15.59
N LEU A 16 -18.46 16.49 14.41
CA LEU A 16 -19.39 17.61 14.26
C LEU A 16 -20.82 17.24 14.68
N GLU A 17 -21.28 16.04 14.34
CA GLU A 17 -22.61 15.53 14.73
C GLU A 17 -22.77 15.44 16.25
N LYS A 18 -21.67 15.16 16.96
CA LYS A 18 -21.62 15.04 18.42
C LYS A 18 -21.60 16.39 19.13
N VAL A 19 -21.05 17.42 18.49
CA VAL A 19 -20.92 18.79 19.05
C VAL A 19 -22.10 19.69 18.66
N ALA A 20 -22.73 19.46 17.51
CA ALA A 20 -23.84 20.25 16.98
C ALA A 20 -25.02 19.35 16.51
N PRO A 21 -25.82 18.79 17.43
CA PRO A 21 -26.90 17.85 17.09
C PRO A 21 -28.03 18.47 16.26
N PHE A 22 -28.15 19.80 16.22
CA PHE A 22 -29.13 20.52 15.42
C PHE A 22 -28.83 20.48 13.90
N LEU A 23 -27.61 20.11 13.49
CA LEU A 23 -27.23 19.94 12.09
C LEU A 23 -27.58 18.55 11.52
N LYS A 24 -27.96 17.58 12.37
CA LYS A 24 -28.30 16.20 11.97
C LYS A 24 -29.23 16.11 10.75
N PRO A 25 -30.41 16.77 10.72
CA PRO A 25 -31.34 16.62 9.59
C PRO A 25 -30.81 17.19 8.27
N VAL A 26 -29.89 18.16 8.33
CA VAL A 26 -29.26 18.76 7.13
C VAL A 26 -28.12 17.86 6.62
N ILE A 27 -27.37 17.24 7.53
CA ILE A 27 -26.23 16.36 7.23
C ILE A 27 -26.69 14.99 6.68
N GLU A 28 -27.87 14.51 7.05
CA GLU A 28 -28.37 13.18 6.68
C GLU A 28 -28.71 13.03 5.19
N LEU A 29 -28.85 14.14 4.46
CA LEU A 29 -29.04 14.14 3.01
C LEU A 29 -27.79 13.58 2.33
N LYS A 30 -27.90 12.43 1.65
CA LYS A 30 -26.77 11.72 0.99
C LYS A 30 -25.88 12.64 0.14
N PHE A 31 -26.47 13.60 -0.55
CA PHE A 31 -25.76 14.60 -1.35
C PHE A 31 -24.88 15.53 -0.49
N ILE A 32 -25.44 16.02 0.62
CA ILE A 32 -24.78 16.91 1.57
C ILE A 32 -23.73 16.14 2.38
N LYS A 33 -24.02 14.90 2.81
CA LYS A 33 -23.07 14.04 3.53
C LYS A 33 -21.77 13.83 2.74
N SER A 34 -21.86 13.44 1.46
CA SER A 34 -20.67 13.25 0.62
C SER A 34 -19.97 14.57 0.29
N PHE A 35 -20.71 15.66 0.09
CA PHE A 35 -20.12 16.97 -0.16
C PHE A 35 -19.37 17.50 1.07
N LEU A 36 -19.98 17.41 2.25
CA LEU A 36 -19.36 17.77 3.51
C LEU A 36 -18.17 16.86 3.84
N GLN A 37 -18.24 15.55 3.60
CA GLN A 37 -17.12 14.65 3.92
C GLN A 37 -15.83 15.00 3.15
N GLY A 38 -15.92 15.53 1.93
CA GLY A 38 -14.77 15.99 1.14
C GLY A 38 -14.45 17.48 1.27
N PHE A 39 -15.45 18.33 1.51
CA PHE A 39 -15.33 19.79 1.44
C PHE A 39 -15.39 20.49 2.81
N LEU A 40 -16.07 19.89 3.80
CA LEU A 40 -16.25 20.45 5.15
C LEU A 40 -14.93 20.64 5.90
N PRO A 41 -13.94 19.74 5.87
CA PRO A 41 -12.65 19.98 6.51
C PRO A 41 -12.02 21.28 6.00
N SER A 42 -12.04 21.47 4.67
CA SER A 42 -11.42 22.60 3.99
C SER A 42 -12.17 23.91 4.20
N LEU A 43 -13.50 23.87 4.18
CA LEU A 43 -14.36 25.03 4.41
C LEU A 43 -14.36 25.45 5.88
N ALA A 44 -14.47 24.50 6.81
CA ALA A 44 -14.37 24.76 8.24
C ALA A 44 -12.99 25.31 8.61
N LEU A 45 -11.91 24.76 8.03
CA LEU A 45 -10.55 25.27 8.26
C LEU A 45 -10.40 26.70 7.74
N LYS A 46 -10.91 27.03 6.54
CA LYS A 46 -10.87 28.41 6.01
C LYS A 46 -11.66 29.39 6.87
N ILE A 47 -12.89 29.03 7.28
CA ILE A 47 -13.74 29.87 8.13
C ILE A 47 -13.11 30.04 9.52
N PHE A 48 -12.56 28.97 10.08
CA PHE A 48 -11.87 29.01 11.37
C PHE A 48 -10.64 29.91 11.31
N LEU A 49 -9.77 29.75 10.30
CA LEU A 49 -8.60 30.64 10.11
C LEU A 49 -8.98 32.10 9.87
N TYR A 50 -10.15 32.36 9.27
CA TYR A 50 -10.65 33.73 9.08
C TYR A 50 -11.13 34.35 10.41
N ILE A 51 -11.81 33.57 11.25
CA ILE A 51 -12.34 34.03 12.56
C ILE A 51 -11.25 34.06 13.64
N LEU A 52 -10.22 33.22 13.52
CA LEU A 52 -9.13 33.08 14.48
C LEU A 52 -8.41 34.39 14.83
N PRO A 53 -7.95 35.24 13.88
CA PRO A 53 -7.32 36.52 14.19
C PRO A 53 -8.28 37.49 14.89
N THR A 54 -9.58 37.48 14.55
CA THR A 54 -10.60 38.31 15.21
C THR A 54 -10.84 37.88 16.65
N VAL A 55 -10.92 36.57 16.91
CA VAL A 55 -11.08 36.03 18.28
C VAL A 55 -9.82 36.26 19.11
N LEU A 56 -8.64 36.09 18.54
CA LEU A 56 -7.36 36.42 19.19
C LEU A 56 -7.27 37.90 19.56
N LEU A 57 -7.76 38.80 18.70
CA LEU A 57 -7.83 40.24 18.98
C LEU A 57 -8.78 40.58 20.12
N ILE A 58 -9.98 39.96 20.15
CA ILE A 58 -10.97 40.16 21.21
C ILE A 58 -10.43 39.62 22.55
N LEU A 59 -9.84 38.43 22.56
CA LEU A 59 -9.24 37.83 23.75
C LEU A 59 -8.07 38.67 24.27
N SER A 60 -7.22 39.20 23.38
CA SER A 60 -6.11 40.09 23.75
C SER A 60 -6.59 41.43 24.32
N LYS A 61 -7.77 41.90 23.90
CA LYS A 61 -8.43 43.09 24.45
C LYS A 61 -8.99 42.84 25.85
N VAL A 62 -9.49 41.63 26.11
CA VAL A 62 -10.00 41.21 27.42
C VAL A 62 -8.87 40.90 28.41
N GLU A 63 -7.71 40.44 27.93
CA GLU A 63 -6.51 40.18 28.76
C GLU A 63 -5.73 41.45 29.15
N GLY A 64 -6.10 42.64 28.66
CA GLY A 64 -5.62 43.92 29.18
C GLY A 64 -4.25 44.41 28.67
N TYR A 65 -3.74 43.89 27.55
CA TYR A 65 -2.51 44.40 26.94
C TYR A 65 -2.78 45.57 25.99
N VAL A 66 -2.31 46.77 26.36
CA VAL A 66 -2.54 48.04 25.62
C VAL A 66 -1.56 48.26 24.45
N ALA A 67 -0.52 47.43 24.29
CA ALA A 67 0.49 47.61 23.22
C ALA A 67 0.63 46.38 22.30
N LEU A 68 0.13 46.53 21.06
CA LEU A 68 0.13 45.52 19.99
C LEU A 68 1.53 44.91 19.72
N SER A 69 2.57 45.74 19.74
CA SER A 69 3.93 45.35 19.32
C SER A 69 4.64 44.40 20.29
N VAL A 70 4.42 44.53 21.61
CA VAL A 70 5.00 43.64 22.62
C VAL A 70 4.27 42.29 22.63
N LEU A 71 2.96 42.32 22.43
CA LEU A 71 2.13 41.13 22.33
C LEU A 71 2.45 40.33 21.07
N GLU A 72 2.53 40.97 19.90
CA GLU A 72 2.91 40.34 18.64
C GLU A 72 4.31 39.73 18.72
N ARG A 73 5.28 40.41 19.33
CA ARG A 73 6.64 39.89 19.47
C ARG A 73 6.71 38.68 20.41
N ARG A 74 5.93 38.68 21.51
CA ARG A 74 5.83 37.54 22.44
C ARG A 74 5.02 36.38 21.84
N ALA A 75 3.96 36.67 21.08
CA ALA A 75 3.14 35.67 20.38
C ALA A 75 3.93 35.03 19.23
N ALA A 76 4.65 35.83 18.43
CA ALA A 76 5.55 35.35 17.38
C ALA A 76 6.66 34.46 17.94
N ALA A 77 7.25 34.82 19.09
CA ALA A 77 8.24 33.97 19.75
C ALA A 77 7.64 32.62 20.17
N LYS A 78 6.43 32.61 20.74
CA LYS A 78 5.73 31.36 21.12
C LYS A 78 5.35 30.53 19.89
N CYS A 79 4.87 31.15 18.82
CA CYS A 79 4.59 30.48 17.54
C CYS A 79 5.86 29.90 16.91
N TYR A 80 6.98 30.62 16.99
CA TYR A 80 8.28 30.16 16.49
C TYR A 80 8.74 28.90 17.24
N TYR A 81 8.74 28.92 18.57
CA TYR A 81 9.08 27.74 19.37
C TYR A 81 8.11 26.57 19.12
N PHE A 82 6.82 26.86 18.96
CA PHE A 82 5.81 25.85 18.67
C PHE A 82 6.03 25.18 17.30
N MET A 83 6.33 25.96 16.26
CA MET A 83 6.61 25.47 14.91
C MET A 83 7.91 24.68 14.86
N LEU A 84 8.94 25.12 15.59
CA LEU A 84 10.23 24.44 15.66
C LEU A 84 10.10 23.06 16.35
N VAL A 85 9.39 22.98 17.48
CA VAL A 85 9.24 21.71 18.22
C VAL A 85 8.22 20.78 17.56
N ASN A 86 7.08 21.29 17.07
CA ASN A 86 6.04 20.41 16.54
C ASN A 86 6.20 20.11 15.06
N VAL A 87 6.47 21.12 14.24
CA VAL A 87 6.53 20.94 12.79
C VAL A 87 7.92 20.47 12.40
N PHE A 88 8.97 21.12 12.88
CA PHE A 88 10.35 20.78 12.47
C PHE A 88 10.85 19.47 13.13
N LEU A 89 10.86 19.38 14.47
CA LEU A 89 11.27 18.12 15.15
C LEU A 89 10.31 16.97 14.82
N GLY A 90 9.00 17.23 14.78
CA GLY A 90 8.00 16.23 14.39
C GLY A 90 8.21 15.70 12.97
N SER A 91 8.54 16.57 12.00
CA SER A 91 8.84 16.14 10.62
C SER A 91 10.12 15.33 10.51
N ILE A 92 11.15 15.64 11.31
CA ILE A 92 12.39 14.85 11.34
C ILE A 92 12.12 13.46 11.94
N MET A 93 11.39 13.38 13.06
CA MET A 93 11.00 12.12 13.71
C MET A 93 10.07 11.26 12.84
N ALA A 94 9.12 11.88 12.14
CA ALA A 94 8.26 11.19 11.19
C ALA A 94 9.06 10.73 9.95
N GLY A 95 9.97 11.57 9.46
CA GLY A 95 10.85 11.24 8.33
C GLY A 95 11.81 10.09 8.63
N THR A 96 12.32 9.97 9.86
CA THR A 96 13.13 8.81 10.28
C THR A 96 12.27 7.55 10.41
N SER A 97 11.07 7.66 10.96
CA SER A 97 10.13 6.54 11.07
C SER A 97 9.73 5.99 9.69
N LEU A 98 9.39 6.87 8.74
CA LEU A 98 9.10 6.49 7.35
C LEU A 98 10.29 5.81 6.67
N ARG A 99 11.51 6.31 6.89
CA ARG A 99 12.72 5.73 6.33
C ARG A 99 13.04 4.34 6.91
N ASN A 100 12.74 4.12 8.19
CA ASN A 100 12.88 2.81 8.82
C ASN A 100 11.87 1.80 8.24
N VAL A 101 10.62 2.22 8.04
CA VAL A 101 9.60 1.38 7.38
C VAL A 101 10.00 1.06 5.94
N TYR A 102 10.49 2.05 5.19
CA TYR A 102 10.98 1.84 3.83
C TYR A 102 12.12 0.82 3.77
N ARG A 103 13.12 0.94 4.66
CA ARG A 103 14.21 -0.04 4.75
C ARG A 103 13.72 -1.45 5.09
N LYS A 104 12.73 -1.55 5.98
CA LYS A 104 12.17 -2.85 6.34
C LYS A 104 11.45 -3.49 5.15
N LEU A 105 10.66 -2.71 4.41
CA LEU A 105 10.03 -3.18 3.17
C LEU A 105 11.06 -3.64 2.14
N GLU A 106 12.13 -2.88 1.93
CA GLU A 106 13.20 -3.24 0.99
C GLU A 106 13.89 -4.56 1.41
N SER A 107 14.19 -4.71 2.71
CA SER A 107 14.75 -5.96 3.26
C SER A 107 13.82 -7.16 3.06
N ASP A 108 12.52 -6.97 3.32
CA ASP A 108 11.51 -8.04 3.16
C ASP A 108 11.36 -8.42 1.68
N LEU A 109 11.43 -7.45 0.75
CA LEU A 109 11.42 -7.67 -0.70
C LEU A 109 12.66 -8.48 -1.16
N GLN A 110 13.85 -8.09 -0.71
CA GLN A 110 15.09 -8.80 -1.05
C GLN A 110 15.11 -10.23 -0.51
N SER A 111 14.60 -10.44 0.71
CA SER A 111 14.44 -11.77 1.30
C SER A 111 13.53 -12.65 0.45
N SER A 112 12.41 -12.12 -0.04
CA SER A 112 11.49 -12.87 -0.90
C SER A 112 12.13 -13.25 -2.23
N LYS A 113 12.83 -12.32 -2.89
CA LYS A 113 13.57 -12.61 -4.13
C LYS A 113 14.60 -13.71 -3.94
N LYS A 114 15.37 -13.65 -2.84
CA LYS A 114 16.40 -14.65 -2.54
C LYS A 114 15.81 -16.06 -2.37
N ARG A 115 14.71 -16.18 -1.62
CA ARG A 115 14.00 -17.47 -1.45
C ARG A 115 13.51 -18.03 -2.77
N LEU A 116 13.01 -17.17 -3.67
CA LEU A 116 12.56 -17.59 -4.99
C LEU A 116 13.72 -18.14 -5.82
N VAL A 117 14.88 -17.48 -5.79
CA VAL A 117 16.11 -17.97 -6.44
C VAL A 117 16.58 -19.30 -5.84
N GLU A 118 16.57 -19.44 -4.51
CA GLU A 118 16.93 -20.70 -3.83
C GLU A 118 16.00 -21.85 -4.25
N LEU A 119 14.68 -21.62 -4.29
CA LEU A 119 13.70 -22.61 -4.76
C LEU A 119 13.90 -23.00 -6.22
N VAL A 120 14.20 -22.04 -7.10
CA VAL A 120 14.47 -22.32 -8.52
C VAL A 120 15.74 -23.16 -8.67
N GLN A 121 16.80 -22.85 -7.90
CA GLN A 121 18.02 -23.64 -7.90
C GLN A 121 17.80 -25.07 -7.37
N GLU A 122 16.98 -25.23 -6.33
CA GLU A 122 16.60 -26.54 -5.81
C GLU A 122 15.84 -27.36 -6.86
N PHE A 123 14.90 -26.74 -7.58
CA PHE A 123 14.19 -27.38 -8.69
C PHE A 123 15.12 -27.79 -9.83
N ASP A 124 16.05 -26.93 -10.24
CA ASP A 124 17.03 -27.25 -11.28
C ASP A 124 17.98 -28.38 -10.83
N GLY A 125 18.39 -28.37 -9.56
CA GLY A 125 19.20 -29.44 -8.97
C GLY A 125 18.46 -30.78 -8.91
N LEU A 126 17.20 -30.77 -8.51
CA LEU A 126 16.34 -31.97 -8.51
C LEU A 126 16.08 -32.48 -9.93
N LYS A 127 15.85 -31.57 -10.90
CA LYS A 127 15.69 -31.92 -12.31
C LYS A 127 16.96 -32.57 -12.84
N LYS A 128 18.13 -32.00 -12.56
CA LYS A 128 19.42 -32.55 -12.93
C LYS A 128 19.67 -33.91 -12.27
N GLY A 129 19.38 -34.07 -10.98
CA GLY A 129 19.47 -35.37 -10.30
C GLY A 129 18.51 -36.42 -10.85
N ARG A 130 17.35 -36.01 -11.39
CA ARG A 130 16.41 -36.89 -12.09
C ARG A 130 16.88 -37.24 -13.50
N GLU A 131 17.59 -36.32 -14.18
CA GLU A 131 18.22 -36.54 -15.49
C GLU A 131 19.50 -37.38 -15.40
N GLU A 132 20.24 -37.30 -14.29
CA GLU A 132 21.44 -38.11 -14.00
C GLU A 132 21.11 -39.48 -13.39
N SER A 133 19.85 -39.74 -13.03
CA SER A 133 19.41 -41.06 -12.59
C SER A 133 19.26 -41.99 -13.80
N GLU A 134 19.99 -43.12 -13.80
CA GLU A 134 19.97 -44.18 -14.83
C GLU A 134 18.55 -44.57 -15.28
N ALA A 135 17.55 -44.40 -14.40
CA ALA A 135 16.15 -44.64 -14.69
C ALA A 135 15.58 -43.82 -15.87
N LEU A 136 16.10 -42.63 -16.18
CA LEU A 136 15.60 -41.79 -17.29
C LEU A 136 16.18 -42.25 -18.63
N ASP A 137 17.45 -42.65 -18.68
CA ASP A 137 18.06 -43.26 -19.85
C ASP A 137 17.42 -44.63 -20.15
N ASP A 138 17.12 -45.41 -19.10
CA ASP A 138 16.37 -46.66 -19.23
C ASP A 138 14.95 -46.42 -19.76
N LEU A 139 14.24 -45.40 -19.27
CA LEU A 139 12.90 -45.02 -19.76
C LEU A 139 12.93 -44.54 -21.21
N LYS A 140 13.94 -43.74 -21.61
CA LYS A 140 14.15 -43.32 -23.00
C LYS A 140 14.49 -44.50 -23.90
N ALA A 141 15.30 -45.45 -23.44
CA ALA A 141 15.65 -46.66 -24.18
C ALA A 141 14.44 -47.58 -24.38
N ILE A 142 13.57 -47.70 -23.36
CA ILE A 142 12.30 -48.44 -23.44
C ILE A 142 11.35 -47.75 -24.43
N GLU A 143 11.24 -46.43 -24.40
CA GLU A 143 10.39 -45.66 -25.32
C GLU A 143 10.88 -45.76 -26.78
N GLN A 144 12.19 -45.71 -27.02
CA GLN A 144 12.76 -45.96 -28.34
C GLN A 144 12.47 -47.37 -28.84
N LYS A 145 12.66 -48.39 -28.00
CA LYS A 145 12.32 -49.77 -28.37
C LYS A 145 10.84 -49.95 -28.66
N TYR A 146 9.96 -49.30 -27.91
CA TYR A 146 8.52 -49.33 -28.16
C TYR A 146 8.15 -48.69 -29.50
N ASN A 147 8.73 -47.54 -29.83
CA ASN A 147 8.52 -46.88 -31.11
C ASN A 147 9.08 -47.69 -32.30
N GLU A 148 10.23 -48.36 -32.12
CA GLU A 148 10.79 -49.25 -33.12
C GLU A 148 9.92 -50.50 -33.34
N LEU A 149 9.42 -51.11 -32.26
CA LEU A 149 8.47 -52.23 -32.30
C LEU A 149 7.14 -51.83 -32.96
N LYS A 150 6.64 -50.63 -32.68
CA LYS A 150 5.44 -50.09 -33.31
C LYS A 150 5.64 -49.83 -34.80
N GLY A 151 6.80 -49.32 -35.20
CA GLY A 151 7.16 -49.16 -36.60
C GLY A 151 7.25 -50.50 -37.34
N LYS A 152 7.86 -51.50 -36.71
CA LYS A 152 7.93 -52.88 -37.24
C LYS A 152 6.54 -53.51 -37.35
N MET A 153 5.68 -53.38 -36.33
CA MET A 153 4.30 -53.88 -36.40
C MET A 153 3.47 -53.20 -37.50
N GLY A 154 3.71 -51.93 -37.79
CA GLY A 154 3.13 -51.26 -38.96
C GLY A 154 3.56 -51.88 -40.29
N GLN A 155 4.84 -52.23 -40.42
CA GLN A 155 5.36 -52.89 -41.63
C GLN A 155 4.89 -54.35 -41.77
N TYR A 156 4.63 -55.07 -40.68
CA TYR A 156 4.03 -56.41 -40.73
C TYR A 156 2.54 -56.36 -41.13
N ALA A 157 1.80 -55.33 -40.70
CA ALA A 157 0.42 -55.14 -41.13
C ALA A 157 0.30 -54.83 -42.65
N ASP A 158 1.26 -54.09 -43.21
CA ASP A 158 1.32 -53.84 -44.65
C ASP A 158 1.84 -55.06 -45.45
N ASN A 159 2.79 -55.84 -44.91
CA ASN A 159 3.31 -57.03 -45.59
C ASN A 159 2.37 -58.24 -45.56
N ASP A 160 1.45 -58.36 -44.59
CA ASP A 160 0.39 -59.38 -44.64
C ASP A 160 -0.62 -59.10 -45.76
N SER A 161 -0.83 -57.82 -46.12
CA SER A 161 -1.58 -57.45 -47.33
C SER A 161 -0.83 -57.82 -48.61
N ALA A 162 0.49 -57.63 -48.64
CA ALA A 162 1.34 -57.98 -49.79
C ALA A 162 1.53 -59.49 -49.98
N ALA A 163 1.51 -60.28 -48.90
CA ALA A 163 1.53 -61.74 -48.98
C ALA A 163 0.24 -62.32 -49.58
N PHE A 164 -0.90 -61.62 -49.41
CA PHE A 164 -2.16 -61.98 -50.05
C PHE A 164 -2.21 -61.55 -51.53
N GLU A 165 -1.53 -60.46 -51.89
CA GLU A 165 -1.47 -59.93 -53.26
C GLU A 165 -0.46 -60.68 -54.15
N ALA A 166 0.62 -61.22 -53.57
CA ALA A 166 1.60 -62.06 -54.29
C ALA A 166 1.16 -63.52 -54.49
N MET A 167 0.00 -63.92 -53.94
CA MET A 167 -0.60 -65.25 -54.09
C MET A 167 -1.85 -65.28 -54.99
N SER A 168 -2.26 -64.14 -55.57
CA SER A 168 -3.30 -64.03 -56.61
C SER A 168 -2.70 -63.83 -58.00
#